data_AF-A0ABD7CTW2-F1
#
_entry.id   AF-A0ABD7CTW2-F1
#
_cell.length_a   1.000
_cell.length_b   1.000
_cell.length_c   1.000
_cell.angle_alpha   90.00
_cell.angle_beta   90.00
_cell.angle_gamma   90.00
#
_symmetry.space_group_name_H-M   'P 1'
#
loop_
_entity.id
_entity.type
_entity.pdbx_description
1 polymer ?
#
loop_
_entity_poly.entity_id
_entity_poly.type
_entity_poly.pdbx_seq_one_letter_code
_entity_poly.pdbx_strand_id
1 'polypeptide(L)'
;MSDPNPPAGDAYTWGPPQQPGHQPTVADGQAYGYPAQGAPAYGYPQPLPESATEPGPGYGYPQYAQPTMPGPYLPAPQGVPGQHGMPMLSIGDITVMGDAIVTPSGTMPLKGAVWTATDMSRTEEKIPTHAVVLAIVFALFCLVGLLFLLMKEKQTTGFVQVTVTSGGRHHATMIPATGPHTFPAIMAQLNQARSLSV
;
A
#
# COMPACT_ATOMS: atom_id res chain seq x y z
N MET A 1 -40.89 42.31 27.88
CA MET A 1 -39.51 42.65 28.30
C MET A 1 -38.62 41.64 27.63
N SER A 2 -37.81 42.08 26.69
CA SER A 2 -36.96 41.24 25.84
C SER A 2 -35.57 41.23 26.45
N ASP A 3 -35.05 40.05 26.81
CA ASP A 3 -33.66 39.92 27.26
C ASP A 3 -32.68 40.18 26.09
N PRO A 4 -31.54 40.85 26.32
CA PRO A 4 -30.55 41.10 25.26
C PRO A 4 -29.79 39.83 24.88
N ASN A 5 -29.64 39.61 23.57
CA ASN A 5 -28.78 38.59 22.98
C ASN A 5 -27.29 38.89 23.28
N PRO A 6 -26.48 37.94 23.78
CA PRO A 6 -25.06 38.17 24.02
C PRO A 6 -24.27 38.33 22.70
N PRO A 7 -23.20 39.16 22.68
CA PRO A 7 -22.39 39.34 21.48
C PRO A 7 -21.60 38.07 21.14
N ALA A 8 -21.67 37.67 19.86
CA ALA A 8 -20.86 36.62 19.28
C ALA A 8 -19.41 37.13 19.11
N GLY A 9 -18.62 37.06 20.17
CA GLY A 9 -17.25 37.61 20.19
C GLY A 9 -16.15 36.57 20.15
N ASP A 10 -16.12 35.62 21.10
CA ASP A 10 -14.81 35.09 21.52
C ASP A 10 -14.72 33.56 21.62
N ALA A 11 -15.60 32.81 20.94
CA ALA A 11 -15.68 31.35 21.10
C ALA A 11 -14.66 30.53 20.27
N TYR A 12 -13.76 31.15 19.49
CA TYR A 12 -12.89 30.41 18.54
C TYR A 12 -11.38 30.63 18.72
N THR A 13 -10.92 31.28 19.78
CA THR A 13 -9.47 31.42 20.03
C THR A 13 -8.96 30.27 20.91
N TRP A 14 -8.69 29.13 20.27
CA TRP A 14 -7.72 28.15 20.77
C TRP A 14 -6.88 27.63 19.59
N GLY A 15 -5.65 28.14 19.50
CA GLY A 15 -4.64 27.76 18.51
C GLY A 15 -3.38 28.63 18.69
N PRO A 16 -2.18 28.12 18.39
CA PRO A 16 -0.94 28.88 18.54
C PRO A 16 -0.92 30.13 17.63
N PRO A 17 -0.24 31.22 18.02
CA PRO A 17 -0.30 32.49 17.29
C PRO A 17 0.22 32.36 15.86
N GLN A 18 -0.55 32.86 14.90
CA GLN A 18 -0.14 32.95 13.50
C GLN A 18 0.92 34.05 13.34
N GLN A 19 2.07 33.70 12.75
CA GLN A 19 3.09 34.68 12.36
C GLN A 19 2.60 35.53 11.17
N PRO A 20 2.85 36.86 11.15
CA PRO A 20 2.48 37.71 10.03
C PRO A 20 3.23 37.31 8.74
N GLY A 21 2.47 37.05 7.68
CA GLY A 21 3.02 36.69 6.37
C GLY A 21 3.88 37.81 5.78
N HIS A 22 5.09 37.47 5.37
CA HIS A 22 5.90 38.33 4.50
C HIS A 22 5.45 38.12 3.06
N GLN A 23 5.04 39.21 2.40
CA GLN A 23 4.77 39.24 0.97
C GLN A 23 6.09 39.04 0.21
N PRO A 24 6.16 38.18 -0.82
CA PRO A 24 7.32 38.14 -1.69
C PRO A 24 7.29 39.36 -2.61
N THR A 25 8.24 40.26 -2.40
CA THR A 25 8.57 41.33 -3.34
C THR A 25 9.01 40.69 -4.65
N VAL A 26 8.27 40.96 -5.74
CA VAL A 26 8.67 40.55 -7.09
C VAL A 26 9.88 41.37 -7.52
N ALA A 27 11.02 40.71 -7.71
CA ALA A 27 12.18 41.25 -8.38
C ALA A 27 12.37 40.52 -9.71
N ASP A 28 12.36 41.33 -10.76
CA ASP A 28 12.58 41.01 -12.16
C ASP A 28 13.90 40.25 -12.40
N GLY A 29 13.92 39.30 -13.33
CA GLY A 29 15.16 38.72 -13.87
C GLY A 29 15.24 37.19 -13.86
N GLN A 30 15.18 36.61 -15.07
CA GLN A 30 15.30 35.19 -15.36
C GLN A 30 16.71 34.62 -15.07
N ALA A 31 16.80 33.38 -14.56
CA ALA A 31 17.78 32.38 -14.98
C ALA A 31 17.49 31.01 -14.31
N TYR A 32 17.20 30.01 -15.14
CA TYR A 32 17.06 28.60 -14.75
C TYR A 32 18.38 28.04 -14.21
N GLY A 33 18.36 27.46 -13.00
CA GLY A 33 19.49 26.74 -12.42
C GLY A 33 19.01 25.60 -11.51
N TYR A 34 19.18 24.37 -11.97
CA TYR A 34 18.99 23.13 -11.19
C TYR A 34 20.07 23.00 -10.10
N PRO A 35 19.77 22.41 -8.92
CA PRO A 35 20.77 21.67 -8.17
C PRO A 35 20.65 20.17 -8.42
N ALA A 36 21.78 19.55 -8.76
CA ALA A 36 21.94 18.12 -8.97
C ALA A 36 21.98 17.35 -7.65
N GLN A 37 21.29 16.21 -7.57
CA GLN A 37 21.60 15.12 -6.64
C GLN A 37 21.07 13.78 -7.18
N GLY A 38 21.95 12.78 -7.15
CA GLY A 38 21.94 11.59 -8.01
C GLY A 38 20.74 10.67 -7.91
N ALA A 39 20.28 10.22 -9.09
CA ALA A 39 19.36 9.12 -9.27
C ALA A 39 20.13 7.83 -9.62
N PRO A 40 19.80 6.65 -9.07
CA PRO A 40 20.19 5.40 -9.68
C PRO A 40 19.43 5.24 -11.01
N ALA A 41 20.17 5.36 -12.11
CA ALA A 41 19.67 5.12 -13.45
C ALA A 41 19.34 3.62 -13.62
N TYR A 42 18.08 3.24 -13.41
CA TYR A 42 17.57 1.98 -13.92
C TYR A 42 17.44 2.07 -15.44
N GLY A 43 18.02 1.08 -16.10
CA GLY A 43 18.36 1.08 -17.52
C GLY A 43 17.20 1.26 -18.49
N TYR A 44 17.54 1.83 -19.63
CA TYR A 44 16.69 1.92 -20.82
C TYR A 44 16.06 0.57 -21.20
N PRO A 45 14.84 0.55 -21.76
CA PRO A 45 14.34 -0.60 -22.47
C PRO A 45 15.22 -0.88 -23.68
N GLN A 46 15.74 -2.09 -23.73
CA GLN A 46 16.52 -2.64 -24.83
C GLN A 46 15.65 -2.65 -26.10
N PRO A 47 16.10 -2.10 -27.25
CA PRO A 47 15.36 -2.25 -28.49
C PRO A 47 15.34 -3.75 -28.87
N LEU A 48 14.13 -4.26 -29.09
CA LEU A 48 13.92 -5.63 -29.58
C LEU A 48 14.67 -5.81 -30.91
N PRO A 49 15.31 -6.98 -31.14
CA PRO A 49 15.89 -7.28 -32.43
C PRO A 49 14.81 -7.26 -33.52
N GLU A 50 15.14 -6.69 -34.67
CA GLU A 50 14.29 -6.45 -35.84
C GLU A 50 13.79 -7.73 -36.54
N SER A 51 13.89 -8.89 -35.88
CA SER A 51 13.34 -10.17 -36.33
C SER A 51 11.90 -10.41 -35.88
N ALA A 52 11.27 -9.46 -35.19
CA ALA A 52 9.86 -9.54 -34.77
C ALA A 52 8.86 -8.96 -35.79
N THR A 53 9.32 -8.51 -36.97
CA THR A 53 8.50 -7.78 -37.96
C THR A 53 8.34 -8.54 -39.28
N GLU A 54 8.07 -9.85 -39.23
CA GLU A 54 7.65 -10.60 -40.41
C GLU A 54 6.28 -11.27 -40.21
N PRO A 55 5.29 -11.01 -41.09
CA PRO A 55 4.05 -11.76 -41.15
C PRO A 55 4.32 -13.11 -41.83
N GLY A 56 4.77 -14.09 -41.04
CA GLY A 56 4.95 -15.47 -41.48
C GLY A 56 3.61 -16.22 -41.60
N PRO A 57 3.43 -17.09 -42.61
CA PRO A 57 2.19 -17.81 -42.84
C PRO A 57 1.88 -18.78 -41.69
N GLY A 58 0.64 -18.72 -41.22
CA GLY A 58 0.14 -19.48 -40.08
C GLY A 58 0.28 -20.98 -40.26
N TYR A 59 1.13 -21.59 -39.44
CA TYR A 59 1.12 -23.02 -39.17
C TYR A 59 0.42 -23.25 -37.84
N GLY A 60 -0.83 -23.71 -37.93
CA GLY A 60 -1.67 -24.05 -36.79
C GLY A 60 -1.15 -25.27 -36.05
N TYR A 61 -0.95 -25.13 -34.75
CA TYR A 61 -0.83 -26.28 -33.86
C TYR A 61 -2.23 -26.88 -33.61
N PRO A 62 -2.39 -28.21 -33.65
CA PRO A 62 -3.67 -28.82 -33.31
C PRO A 62 -3.95 -28.64 -31.81
N GLN A 63 -5.01 -27.88 -31.53
CA GLN A 63 -5.62 -27.75 -30.22
C GLN A 63 -6.16 -29.12 -29.80
N TYR A 64 -5.52 -29.74 -28.81
CA TYR A 64 -6.05 -30.95 -28.18
C TYR A 64 -7.35 -30.55 -27.47
N ALA A 65 -8.48 -30.95 -28.02
CA ALA A 65 -9.77 -30.82 -27.35
C ALA A 65 -9.70 -31.61 -26.04
N GLN A 66 -9.82 -30.91 -24.91
CA GLN A 66 -9.97 -31.58 -23.63
C GLN A 66 -11.31 -32.35 -23.63
N PRO A 67 -11.33 -33.63 -23.22
CA PRO A 67 -12.58 -34.37 -23.07
C PRO A 67 -13.43 -33.73 -21.97
N THR A 68 -14.60 -33.23 -22.33
CA THR A 68 -15.62 -32.78 -21.39
C THR A 68 -16.15 -33.99 -20.62
N MET A 69 -15.57 -34.24 -19.45
CA MET A 69 -16.13 -35.18 -18.48
C MET A 69 -17.39 -34.56 -17.86
N PRO A 70 -18.55 -35.26 -17.87
CA PRO A 70 -19.74 -34.79 -17.19
C PRO A 70 -19.61 -35.05 -15.70
N GLY A 71 -19.02 -34.08 -14.99
CA GLY A 71 -18.98 -34.05 -13.53
C GLY A 71 -20.25 -33.43 -12.94
N PRO A 72 -20.71 -33.84 -11.75
CA PRO A 72 -21.81 -33.18 -11.06
C PRO A 72 -21.50 -31.70 -10.86
N TYR A 73 -22.44 -30.86 -11.27
CA TYR A 73 -22.38 -29.40 -11.23
C TYR A 73 -22.03 -28.90 -9.82
N LEU A 74 -20.76 -28.60 -9.57
CA LEU A 74 -20.39 -27.72 -8.47
C LEU A 74 -20.72 -26.30 -8.91
N PRO A 75 -21.54 -25.54 -8.15
CA PRO A 75 -21.81 -24.16 -8.48
C PRO A 75 -20.50 -23.37 -8.37
N ALA A 76 -19.99 -22.92 -9.53
CA ALA A 76 -18.98 -21.88 -9.58
C ALA A 76 -19.54 -20.64 -8.84
N PRO A 77 -18.75 -19.97 -7.97
CA PRO A 77 -19.20 -18.75 -7.33
C PRO A 77 -19.64 -17.75 -8.42
N GLN A 78 -20.92 -17.39 -8.40
CA GLN A 78 -21.52 -16.46 -9.35
C GLN A 78 -20.75 -15.13 -9.32
N GLY A 79 -20.00 -14.88 -10.39
CA GLY A 79 -19.49 -13.55 -10.71
C GLY A 79 -20.66 -12.58 -10.87
N VAL A 80 -20.59 -11.49 -10.11
CA VAL A 80 -21.50 -10.34 -10.11
C VAL A 80 -21.44 -9.68 -11.52
N PRO A 81 -22.56 -9.17 -12.06
CA PRO A 81 -22.65 -8.78 -13.47
C PRO A 81 -21.77 -7.57 -13.81
N GLY A 82 -20.95 -7.72 -14.85
CA GLY A 82 -20.08 -6.68 -15.39
C GLY A 82 -18.66 -7.20 -15.53
N GLN A 83 -18.25 -7.40 -16.78
CA GLN A 83 -16.96 -7.88 -17.23
C GLN A 83 -15.84 -6.87 -16.90
N HIS A 84 -15.53 -6.70 -15.62
CA HIS A 84 -14.39 -5.90 -15.18
C HIS A 84 -13.16 -6.80 -15.34
N GLY A 85 -12.14 -6.29 -16.05
CA GLY A 85 -11.01 -7.07 -16.57
C GLY A 85 -10.17 -7.80 -15.51
N MET A 86 -9.13 -8.49 -15.97
CA MET A 86 -8.16 -9.23 -15.13
C MET A 86 -7.74 -8.39 -13.89
N PRO A 87 -7.71 -8.99 -12.68
CA PRO A 87 -7.23 -8.30 -11.49
C PRO A 87 -5.81 -7.75 -11.70
N MET A 88 -5.65 -6.43 -11.58
CA MET A 88 -4.35 -5.77 -11.78
C MET A 88 -3.54 -5.69 -10.49
N LEU A 89 -4.24 -5.52 -9.36
CA LEU A 89 -3.63 -5.40 -8.04
C LEU A 89 -4.64 -5.80 -6.96
N SER A 90 -4.19 -6.46 -5.90
CA SER A 90 -5.00 -6.75 -4.72
C SER A 90 -4.30 -6.22 -3.47
N ILE A 91 -5.05 -5.50 -2.63
CA ILE A 91 -4.58 -4.91 -1.38
C ILE A 91 -5.53 -5.38 -0.28
N GLY A 92 -5.13 -6.40 0.49
CA GLY A 92 -6.03 -7.06 1.43
C GLY A 92 -7.22 -7.69 0.69
N ASP A 93 -8.43 -7.24 1.02
CA ASP A 93 -9.71 -7.63 0.39
C ASP A 93 -10.17 -6.65 -0.72
N ILE A 94 -9.39 -5.61 -1.02
CA ILE A 94 -9.66 -4.66 -2.10
C ILE A 94 -8.97 -5.15 -3.36
N THR A 95 -9.74 -5.32 -4.43
CA THR A 95 -9.18 -5.71 -5.75
C THR A 95 -9.33 -4.56 -6.73
N VAL A 96 -8.24 -4.12 -7.34
CA VAL A 96 -8.22 -3.17 -8.45
C VAL A 96 -8.33 -3.94 -9.76
N MET A 97 -9.42 -3.70 -10.48
CA MET A 97 -9.65 -4.15 -11.85
C MET A 97 -9.41 -2.98 -12.81
N GLY A 98 -9.45 -3.23 -14.13
CA GLY A 98 -9.05 -2.26 -15.16
C GLY A 98 -9.59 -0.85 -14.97
N ASP A 99 -10.89 -0.71 -14.75
CA ASP A 99 -11.59 0.58 -14.59
C ASP A 99 -12.38 0.71 -13.26
N ALA A 100 -12.38 -0.35 -12.45
CA ALA A 100 -13.17 -0.44 -11.23
C ALA A 100 -12.36 -1.03 -10.07
N ILE A 101 -12.73 -0.63 -8.86
CA ILE A 101 -12.23 -1.18 -7.61
C ILE A 101 -13.35 -2.03 -7.02
N VAL A 102 -13.08 -3.31 -6.81
CA VAL A 102 -14.01 -4.26 -6.21
C VAL A 102 -13.70 -4.39 -4.72
N THR A 103 -14.70 -4.15 -3.88
CA THR A 103 -14.64 -4.32 -2.43
C THR A 103 -15.82 -5.17 -1.96
N PRO A 104 -15.78 -5.76 -0.75
CA PRO A 104 -16.94 -6.43 -0.15
C PRO A 104 -18.19 -5.54 -0.04
N SER A 105 -18.00 -4.21 0.04
CA SER A 105 -19.08 -3.22 0.09
C SER A 105 -19.64 -2.86 -1.30
N GLY A 106 -19.12 -3.45 -2.36
CA GLY A 106 -19.49 -3.21 -3.75
C GLY A 106 -18.35 -2.66 -4.61
N THR A 107 -18.65 -2.38 -5.88
CA THR A 107 -17.66 -1.89 -6.86
C THR A 107 -17.69 -0.37 -6.97
N MET A 108 -16.56 0.31 -6.95
CA MET A 108 -16.42 1.76 -7.09
C MET A 108 -15.50 2.14 -8.26
N PRO A 109 -15.64 3.32 -8.89
CA PRO A 109 -14.81 3.67 -10.04
C PRO A 109 -13.35 3.80 -9.64
N LEU A 110 -12.42 3.34 -10.48
CA LEU A 110 -10.98 3.51 -10.21
C LEU A 110 -10.54 4.97 -10.41
N LYS A 111 -11.12 5.65 -11.39
CA LYS A 111 -10.80 7.06 -11.69
C LYS A 111 -11.23 7.97 -10.55
N GLY A 112 -10.30 8.82 -10.11
CA GLY A 112 -10.50 9.73 -8.98
C GLY A 112 -10.50 9.06 -7.61
N ALA A 113 -10.08 7.79 -7.51
CA ALA A 113 -9.96 7.12 -6.24
C ALA A 113 -8.79 7.69 -5.42
N VAL A 114 -9.07 8.01 -4.15
CA VAL A 114 -8.07 8.48 -3.18
C VAL A 114 -7.71 7.32 -2.27
N TRP A 115 -6.41 7.01 -2.22
CA TRP A 115 -5.86 5.92 -1.42
C TRP A 115 -5.05 6.44 -0.24
N THR A 116 -5.33 5.94 0.96
CA THR A 116 -4.63 6.29 2.20
C THR A 116 -4.20 5.02 2.93
N ALA A 117 -3.00 5.01 3.50
CA ALA A 117 -2.55 3.97 4.41
C ALA A 117 -2.08 4.57 5.73
N THR A 118 -2.40 3.90 6.83
CA THR A 118 -1.99 4.27 8.18
C THR A 118 -1.32 3.08 8.83
N ASP A 119 -0.08 3.27 9.29
CA ASP A 119 0.67 2.26 10.01
C ASP A 119 0.24 2.23 11.48
N MET A 120 -0.30 1.09 11.93
CA MET A 120 -0.58 0.82 13.34
C MET A 120 0.30 -0.35 13.85
N SER A 121 1.41 -0.63 13.17
CA SER A 121 2.38 -1.63 13.61
C SER A 121 3.29 -1.07 14.71
N ARG A 122 3.67 -1.96 15.63
CA ARG A 122 4.63 -1.69 16.71
C ARG A 122 5.73 -2.76 16.65
N THR A 123 6.97 -2.31 16.75
CA THR A 123 8.13 -3.20 16.87
C THR A 123 8.55 -3.26 18.32
N GLU A 124 8.39 -4.41 18.95
CA GLU A 124 8.80 -4.65 20.34
C GLU A 124 10.03 -5.56 20.35
N GLU A 125 10.99 -5.25 21.21
CA GLU A 125 12.18 -6.07 21.40
C GLU A 125 11.98 -6.96 22.63
N LYS A 126 11.98 -8.29 22.43
CA LYS A 126 11.77 -9.27 23.50
C LYS A 126 13.00 -10.16 23.64
N ILE A 127 13.35 -10.50 24.88
CA ILE A 127 14.35 -11.54 25.15
C ILE A 127 13.68 -12.91 24.94
N PRO A 128 14.18 -13.76 24.03
CA PRO A 128 13.56 -15.04 23.72
C PRO A 128 13.71 -16.00 24.92
N THR A 129 12.67 -16.78 25.20
CA THR A 129 12.66 -17.72 26.35
C THR A 129 13.81 -18.73 26.26
N HIS A 130 14.15 -19.18 25.04
CA HIS A 130 15.28 -20.08 24.80
C HIS A 130 16.62 -19.45 25.21
N ALA A 131 16.83 -18.15 24.99
CA ALA A 131 18.04 -17.46 25.44
C ALA A 131 18.17 -17.47 26.97
N VAL A 132 17.06 -17.30 27.68
CA VAL A 132 17.04 -17.38 29.15
C VAL A 132 17.35 -18.80 29.62
N VAL A 133 16.76 -19.82 29.00
CA VAL A 133 17.02 -21.23 29.36
C VAL A 133 18.47 -21.61 29.11
N LEU A 134 19.01 -21.27 27.94
CA LEU A 134 20.42 -21.51 27.60
C LEU A 134 21.36 -20.73 28.54
N ALA A 135 21.01 -19.51 28.93
CA ALA A 135 21.78 -18.74 29.89
C ALA A 135 21.90 -19.46 31.24
N ILE A 136 20.80 -20.00 31.76
CA ILE A 136 20.79 -20.75 33.03
C ILE A 136 21.65 -22.01 32.95
N VAL A 137 21.53 -22.79 31.86
CA VAL A 137 22.26 -24.05 31.69
C VAL A 137 23.76 -23.82 31.55
N PHE A 138 24.19 -22.82 30.77
CA PHE A 138 25.61 -22.57 30.49
C PHE A 138 26.28 -21.62 31.48
N ALA A 139 25.53 -20.89 32.32
CA ALA A 139 26.11 -20.01 33.33
C ALA A 139 27.02 -20.76 34.31
N LEU A 140 26.62 -21.97 34.72
CA LEU A 140 27.37 -22.80 35.66
C LEU A 140 28.62 -23.44 35.05
N PHE A 141 28.64 -23.64 33.73
CA PHE A 141 29.72 -24.37 33.06
C PHE A 141 30.77 -23.44 32.42
N CYS A 142 30.45 -22.18 32.11
CA CYS A 142 31.41 -21.32 31.38
C CYS A 142 31.16 -19.80 31.40
N LEU A 143 30.18 -19.23 32.12
CA LEU A 143 29.75 -17.81 31.99
C LEU A 143 29.30 -17.36 30.57
N VAL A 144 29.55 -18.16 29.53
CA VAL A 144 29.07 -17.95 28.14
C VAL A 144 27.54 -17.89 28.08
N GLY A 145 26.84 -18.49 29.05
CA GLY A 145 25.39 -18.34 29.24
C GLY A 145 24.93 -16.87 29.27
N LEU A 146 25.74 -15.96 29.80
CA LEU A 146 25.42 -14.54 29.90
C LEU A 146 25.38 -13.86 28.52
N LEU A 147 26.15 -14.34 27.53
CA LEU A 147 26.09 -13.85 26.15
C LEU A 147 24.70 -14.11 25.53
N PHE A 148 24.03 -15.19 25.92
CA PHE A 148 22.70 -15.48 25.39
C PHE A 148 21.65 -14.49 25.86
N LEU A 149 21.79 -13.84 27.03
CA LEU A 149 20.88 -12.77 27.46
C LEU A 149 20.96 -11.51 26.59
N LEU A 150 22.06 -11.32 25.86
CA LEU A 150 22.20 -10.26 24.86
C LEU A 150 21.47 -10.58 23.55
N MET A 151 21.05 -11.82 23.34
CA MET A 151 20.23 -12.20 22.19
C MET A 151 18.84 -11.58 22.36
N LYS A 152 18.56 -10.53 21.59
CA LYS A 152 17.25 -9.89 21.52
C LYS A 152 16.57 -10.24 20.21
N GLU A 153 15.30 -10.60 20.31
CA GLU A 153 14.44 -10.85 19.16
C GLU A 153 13.57 -9.62 18.91
N LYS A 154 13.52 -9.18 17.65
CA LYS A 154 12.61 -8.11 17.22
C LYS A 154 11.33 -8.75 16.72
N GLN A 155 10.22 -8.44 17.39
CA GLN A 155 8.89 -8.92 17.02
C GLN A 155 8.07 -7.71 16.53
N THR A 156 7.60 -7.77 15.29
CA THR A 156 6.69 -6.75 14.73
C THR A 156 5.26 -7.28 14.86
N THR A 157 4.40 -6.48 15.47
CA THR A 157 2.99 -6.83 15.66
C THR A 157 2.11 -5.63 15.32
N GLY A 158 0.84 -5.86 14.97
CA GLY A 158 -0.12 -4.80 14.65
C GLY A 158 -0.68 -4.93 13.24
N PHE A 159 -1.21 -3.83 12.72
CA PHE A 159 -1.95 -3.81 11.45
C PHE A 159 -1.61 -2.54 10.66
N VAL A 160 -1.76 -2.62 9.35
CA VAL A 160 -1.76 -1.46 8.46
C VAL A 160 -3.18 -1.27 7.96
N GLN A 161 -3.76 -0.12 8.25
CA GLN A 161 -5.08 0.23 7.77
C GLN A 161 -4.95 0.86 6.39
N VAL A 162 -5.62 0.30 5.40
CA VAL A 162 -5.70 0.85 4.04
C VAL A 162 -7.13 1.30 3.78
N THR A 163 -7.29 2.54 3.35
CA THR A 163 -8.59 3.15 3.02
C THR A 163 -8.59 3.60 1.57
N VAL A 164 -9.69 3.32 0.87
CA VAL A 164 -9.97 3.80 -0.48
C VAL A 164 -11.28 4.57 -0.50
N THR A 165 -11.27 5.73 -1.15
CA THR A 165 -12.46 6.58 -1.30
C THR A 165 -12.65 6.91 -2.77
N SER A 166 -13.81 6.57 -3.34
CA SER A 166 -14.14 6.85 -4.73
C SER A 166 -15.64 6.95 -4.97
N GLY A 167 -16.07 7.90 -5.80
CA GLY A 167 -17.48 8.04 -6.22
C GLY A 167 -18.47 8.15 -5.05
N GLY A 168 -18.08 8.85 -3.98
CA GLY A 168 -18.89 9.02 -2.76
C GLY A 168 -18.92 7.81 -1.82
N ARG A 169 -18.20 6.72 -2.14
CA ARG A 169 -18.05 5.54 -1.28
C ARG A 169 -16.65 5.46 -0.69
N HIS A 170 -16.55 4.88 0.49
CA HIS A 170 -15.28 4.62 1.17
C HIS A 170 -15.27 3.18 1.67
N HIS A 171 -14.11 2.54 1.60
CA HIS A 171 -13.89 1.20 2.13
C HIS A 171 -12.52 1.14 2.80
N ALA A 172 -12.43 0.44 3.94
CA ALA A 172 -11.20 0.32 4.69
C ALA A 172 -10.95 -1.14 5.07
N THR A 173 -9.69 -1.54 4.99
CA THR A 173 -9.23 -2.89 5.30
C THR A 173 -8.01 -2.86 6.21
N MET A 174 -7.84 -3.90 7.01
CA MET A 174 -6.74 -4.04 7.95
C MET A 174 -5.85 -5.21 7.54
N ILE A 175 -4.61 -4.90 7.16
CA ILE A 175 -3.63 -5.89 6.74
C ILE A 175 -2.69 -6.17 7.91
N PRO A 176 -2.52 -7.43 8.36
CA PRO A 176 -1.64 -7.74 9.48
C PRO A 176 -0.19 -7.40 9.15
N ALA A 177 0.48 -6.69 10.05
CA ALA A 177 1.90 -6.37 9.93
C ALA A 177 2.74 -7.59 10.36
N THR A 178 3.18 -8.38 9.38
CA THR A 178 4.01 -9.58 9.61
C THR A 178 5.48 -9.26 9.84
N GLY A 179 5.91 -8.03 9.56
CA GLY A 179 7.29 -7.59 9.72
C GLY A 179 7.47 -6.10 9.44
N PRO A 180 8.70 -5.57 9.64
CA PRO A 180 9.01 -4.16 9.42
C PRO A 180 8.94 -3.75 7.93
N HIS A 181 8.99 -4.74 7.01
CA HIS A 181 8.88 -4.53 5.58
C HIS A 181 7.44 -4.51 5.06
N THR A 182 6.45 -4.84 5.89
CA THR A 182 5.04 -4.92 5.47
C THR A 182 4.50 -3.55 5.06
N PHE A 183 4.76 -2.50 5.84
CA PHE A 183 4.29 -1.15 5.53
C PHE A 183 4.91 -0.58 4.23
N PRO A 184 6.24 -0.64 4.00
CA PRO A 184 6.84 -0.26 2.72
C PRO A 184 6.27 -1.00 1.51
N ALA A 185 6.01 -2.31 1.64
CA ALA A 185 5.43 -3.09 0.55
C ALA A 185 3.99 -2.63 0.22
N ILE A 186 3.16 -2.38 1.24
CA ILE A 186 1.82 -1.83 1.07
C ILE A 186 1.87 -0.44 0.44
N MET A 187 2.80 0.41 0.86
CA MET A 187 2.98 1.74 0.26
C MET A 187 3.34 1.67 -1.23
N ALA A 188 4.18 0.71 -1.65
CA ALA A 188 4.48 0.50 -3.06
C ALA A 188 3.24 0.08 -3.87
N GLN A 189 2.42 -0.83 -3.32
CA GLN A 189 1.15 -1.24 -3.93
C GLN A 189 0.17 -0.05 -4.01
N LEU A 190 0.05 0.75 -2.96
CA LEU A 190 -0.80 1.95 -2.98
C LEU A 190 -0.34 2.97 -4.02
N ASN A 191 0.97 3.16 -4.19
CA ASN A 191 1.49 4.06 -5.21
C ASN A 191 1.15 3.56 -6.62
N GLN A 192 1.23 2.25 -6.85
CA GLN A 192 0.74 1.65 -8.09
C GLN A 192 -0.77 1.90 -8.27
N ALA A 193 -1.61 1.64 -7.25
CA ALA A 193 -3.04 1.90 -7.31
C ALA A 193 -3.37 3.37 -7.62
N ARG A 194 -2.66 4.31 -6.99
CA ARG A 194 -2.77 5.75 -7.25
C ARG A 194 -2.45 6.10 -8.70
N SER A 195 -1.40 5.50 -9.28
CA SER A 195 -1.05 5.74 -10.68
C SER A 195 -2.14 5.28 -11.66
N LEU A 196 -2.90 4.24 -11.32
CA LEU A 196 -4.04 3.75 -12.10
C LEU A 196 -5.32 4.57 -11.90
N SER A 197 -5.38 5.38 -10.83
CA SER A 197 -6.57 6.14 -10.43
C SER A 197 -6.66 7.54 -11.05
N VAL A 198 -5.66 7.92 -11.87
CA VAL A 198 -5.57 9.23 -12.54
C VAL A 198 -6.44 9.31 -13.79
#